data_AF-A0A3D2SQ62-F1
#
_entry.id   AF-A0A3D2SQ62-F1
#
_cell.length_a   1.000
_cell.length_b   1.000
_cell.length_c   1.000
_cell.angle_alpha   90.00
_cell.angle_beta   90.00
_cell.angle_gamma   90.00
#
_symmetry.space_group_name_H-M   'P 1'
#
loop_
_entity.id
_entity.type
_entity.pdbx_description
1 polymer ?
#
loop_
_entity_poly.entity_id
_entity_poly.type
_entity_poly.pdbx_seq_one_letter_code
_entity_poly.pdbx_strand_id
1 'polypeptide(L)'
;MQRDLDVNQWVMVRDRHRLNRLGKGKEKNLEQYQQLFEKSNAQVKARIARFPKIKLNQDLPVTQYADRLIDAIQQHQVIIVAGETGSGKTTQLPQIAMLAGRGATGMIGHTQPRRLAARSVSQRIAEEVGEK
;
A
#
# COMPACT_ATOMS: atom_id res chain seq x y z
N MET A 1 -15.57 4.22 -3.55
CA MET A 1 -15.18 5.47 -4.24
C MET A 1 -13.67 5.43 -4.43
N GLN A 2 -13.17 5.34 -5.67
CA GLN A 2 -11.73 5.35 -5.92
C GLN A 2 -11.26 6.79 -5.64
N ARG A 3 -10.60 7.02 -4.50
CA ARG A 3 -10.04 8.35 -4.19
C ARG A 3 -8.82 8.55 -5.07
N ASP A 4 -8.82 9.64 -5.85
CA ASP A 4 -7.69 10.02 -6.67
C ASP A 4 -6.54 10.48 -5.77
N LEU A 5 -5.65 9.53 -5.45
CA LEU A 5 -4.39 9.82 -4.81
C LEU A 5 -3.52 10.61 -5.80
N ASP A 6 -3.09 11.82 -5.45
CA ASP A 6 -2.09 12.53 -6.25
C ASP A 6 -0.72 11.85 -6.11
N VAL A 7 -0.48 10.94 -7.05
CA VAL A 7 0.71 10.08 -7.11
C VAL A 7 1.84 10.71 -7.92
N ASN A 8 1.65 11.91 -8.47
CA ASN A 8 2.62 12.56 -9.35
C ASN A 8 3.93 12.90 -8.65
N GLN A 9 3.87 13.10 -7.33
CA GLN A 9 5.05 13.39 -6.50
C GLN A 9 5.62 12.14 -5.81
N TRP A 10 5.04 10.96 -6.03
CA TRP A 10 5.44 9.76 -5.32
C TRP A 10 6.71 9.15 -5.93
N VAL A 11 7.57 8.67 -5.05
CA VAL A 11 8.82 7.98 -5.39
C VAL A 11 8.93 6.70 -4.56
N MET A 12 9.67 5.72 -5.07
CA MET A 12 9.94 4.47 -4.37
C MET A 12 10.56 4.72 -3.00
N VAL A 13 10.15 3.97 -1.98
CA VAL A 13 10.62 4.15 -0.59
C VAL A 13 12.14 4.07 -0.51
N ARG A 14 12.76 3.13 -1.24
CA ARG A 14 14.22 2.95 -1.30
C ARG A 14 14.99 4.17 -1.82
N ASP A 15 14.35 5.01 -2.63
CA ASP A 15 15.01 6.16 -3.27
C ASP A 15 14.89 7.44 -2.42
N ARG A 16 13.97 7.48 -1.43
CA ARG A 16 13.67 8.68 -0.63
C ARG A 16 14.89 9.27 0.07
N HIS A 17 15.71 8.42 0.70
CA HIS A 17 16.92 8.88 1.39
C HIS A 17 17.91 9.55 0.42
N ARG A 18 18.14 8.91 -0.73
CA ARG A 18 19.05 9.43 -1.77
C ARG A 18 18.53 10.73 -2.38
N LEU A 19 17.23 10.80 -2.68
CA LEU A 19 16.58 12.02 -3.18
C LEU A 19 16.70 13.18 -2.19
N ASN A 20 16.50 12.94 -0.89
CA ASN A 20 16.66 13.98 0.13
C ASN A 20 18.10 14.54 0.17
N ARG A 21 19.10 13.65 0.05
CA ARG A 21 20.52 14.04 0.01
C ARG A 21 20.92 14.80 -1.25
N LEU A 22 20.36 14.45 -2.41
CA LEU A 22 20.61 15.15 -3.67
C LEU A 22 19.88 16.50 -3.76
N GLY A 23 18.74 16.64 -3.08
CA GLY A 23 17.94 17.87 -3.06
C GLY A 23 18.43 18.91 -2.05
N LYS A 24 19.14 18.50 -0.99
CA LYS A 24 19.55 19.36 0.14
C LYS A 24 20.99 19.09 0.58
N GLY A 25 21.72 20.12 1.00
CA GLY A 25 23.03 20.01 1.64
C GLY A 25 24.24 20.14 0.69
N LYS A 26 25.43 19.72 1.16
CA LYS A 26 26.71 19.87 0.44
C LYS A 26 26.82 19.01 -0.82
N GLU A 27 26.10 17.88 -0.88
CA GLU A 27 26.05 16.96 -2.03
C GLU A 27 24.90 17.29 -3.01
N LYS A 28 24.38 18.53 -2.96
CA LYS A 28 23.27 18.95 -3.81
C LYS A 28 23.65 18.80 -5.28
N ASN A 29 22.89 17.97 -6.01
CA ASN A 29 23.04 17.79 -7.44
C ASN A 29 21.64 17.69 -8.06
N LEU A 30 21.21 18.80 -8.67
CA LEU A 30 19.87 18.95 -9.22
C LEU A 30 19.61 18.06 -10.44
N GLU A 31 20.62 17.85 -11.28
CA GLU A 31 20.50 16.96 -12.45
C GLU A 31 20.29 15.51 -12.02
N GLN A 32 21.12 15.01 -11.09
CA GLN A 32 20.97 13.67 -10.55
C GLN A 32 19.67 13.51 -9.76
N TYR A 33 19.24 14.56 -9.05
CA TYR A 33 17.95 14.58 -8.36
C TYR A 33 16.80 14.38 -9.36
N GLN A 34 16.77 15.18 -10.43
CA GLN A 34 15.71 15.13 -11.43
C GLN A 34 15.65 13.76 -12.12
N GLN A 35 16.80 13.24 -12.55
CA GLN A 35 16.90 11.92 -13.18
C GLN A 35 16.42 10.79 -12.26
N LEU A 36 16.84 10.81 -10.98
CA LEU A 36 16.41 9.81 -10.01
C LEU A 36 14.92 9.93 -9.69
N PHE A 37 14.42 11.16 -9.57
CA PHE A 37 13.01 11.44 -9.29
C PHE A 37 12.12 10.91 -10.41
N GLU A 38 12.42 11.26 -11.67
CA GLU A 38 11.66 10.80 -12.84
C GLU A 38 11.66 9.27 -12.95
N LYS A 39 12.84 8.65 -12.81
CA LYS A 39 12.97 7.19 -12.81
C LYS A 39 12.15 6.54 -11.70
N SER A 40 12.20 7.09 -10.49
CA SER A 40 11.49 6.54 -9.33
C SER A 40 9.97 6.74 -9.44
N ASN A 41 9.53 7.91 -9.90
CA ASN A 41 8.13 8.22 -10.14
C ASN A 41 7.53 7.34 -11.25
N ALA A 42 8.26 7.13 -12.34
CA ALA A 42 7.85 6.21 -13.41
C ALA A 42 7.67 4.78 -12.88
N GLN A 43 8.53 4.31 -11.97
CA GLN A 43 8.37 3.00 -11.32
C GLN A 43 7.11 2.93 -10.44
N VAL A 44 6.78 4.00 -9.71
CA VAL A 44 5.55 4.05 -8.91
C VAL A 44 4.32 4.03 -9.82
N LYS A 45 4.31 4.84 -10.88
CA LYS A 45 3.22 4.86 -11.88
C LYS A 45 3.02 3.49 -12.53
N ALA A 46 4.11 2.84 -12.94
CA ALA A 46 4.06 1.49 -13.50
C ALA A 46 3.54 0.44 -12.50
N ARG A 47 3.83 0.60 -11.20
CA ARG A 47 3.28 -0.27 -10.14
C ARG A 47 1.78 -0.05 -9.96
N ILE A 48 1.35 1.21 -9.85
CA ILE A 48 -0.07 1.56 -9.67
C ILE A 48 -0.89 1.10 -10.86
N ALA A 49 -0.38 1.22 -12.08
CA ALA A 49 -1.04 0.72 -13.29
C ALA A 49 -1.26 -0.81 -13.28
N ARG A 50 -0.49 -1.55 -12.48
CA ARG A 50 -0.62 -3.01 -12.28
C ARG A 50 -1.43 -3.37 -11.04
N PHE A 51 -1.92 -2.39 -10.27
CA PHE A 51 -2.74 -2.72 -9.10
C PHE A 51 -4.01 -3.43 -9.53
N PRO A 52 -4.36 -4.56 -8.90
CA PRO A 52 -5.61 -5.24 -9.19
C PRO A 52 -6.79 -4.34 -8.82
N LYS A 53 -7.89 -4.49 -9.55
CA LYS A 53 -9.15 -3.82 -9.20
C LYS A 53 -9.75 -4.51 -7.96
N ILE A 54 -9.43 -3.98 -6.80
CA ILE A 54 -9.88 -4.54 -5.51
C ILE A 54 -11.39 -4.34 -5.36
N LYS A 55 -12.09 -5.45 -5.12
CA LYS A 55 -13.50 -5.47 -4.71
C LYS A 55 -13.60 -6.12 -3.34
N LEU A 56 -13.90 -5.31 -2.33
CA LEU A 56 -14.05 -5.82 -0.97
C LEU A 56 -15.31 -6.68 -0.83
N ASN A 57 -15.22 -7.74 -0.03
CA ASN A 57 -16.39 -8.55 0.30
C ASN A 57 -17.29 -7.79 1.28
N GLN A 58 -18.47 -7.37 0.81
CA GLN A 58 -19.42 -6.54 1.57
C GLN A 58 -20.11 -7.30 2.71
N ASP A 59 -20.06 -8.64 2.72
CA ASP A 59 -20.68 -9.47 3.76
C ASP A 59 -19.83 -9.48 5.05
N LEU A 60 -18.59 -9.00 5.00
CA LEU A 60 -17.68 -9.01 6.15
C LEU A 60 -17.79 -7.72 6.97
N PRO A 61 -17.89 -7.81 8.32
CA PRO A 61 -18.03 -6.64 9.19
C PRO A 61 -16.96 -5.56 8.99
N VAL A 62 -15.70 -5.96 8.76
CA VAL A 62 -14.60 -4.99 8.56
C VAL A 62 -14.78 -4.11 7.31
N THR A 63 -15.45 -4.62 6.27
CA THR A 63 -15.64 -3.90 5.01
C THR A 63 -16.58 -2.70 5.16
N GLN A 64 -17.53 -2.78 6.10
CA GLN A 64 -18.43 -1.67 6.43
C GLN A 64 -17.67 -0.44 6.96
N TYR A 65 -16.46 -0.65 7.49
CA TYR A 65 -15.59 0.41 8.00
C TYR A 65 -14.46 0.78 7.03
N ALA A 66 -14.52 0.33 5.76
CA ALA A 66 -13.42 0.49 4.80
C ALA A 66 -12.99 1.96 4.63
N ASP A 67 -13.92 2.89 4.46
CA ASP A 67 -13.58 4.31 4.28
C ASP A 67 -12.88 4.90 5.51
N ARG A 68 -13.41 4.62 6.71
CA ARG A 68 -12.79 5.03 7.98
C ARG A 68 -11.40 4.43 8.16
N LEU A 69 -11.21 3.18 7.77
CA LEU A 69 -9.91 2.51 7.84
C LEU A 69 -8.92 3.12 6.84
N ILE A 70 -9.37 3.44 5.62
CA ILE A 70 -8.53 4.12 4.61
C ILE A 70 -8.07 5.47 5.16
N ASP A 71 -8.99 6.26 5.73
CA ASP A 71 -8.67 7.56 6.34
C ASP A 71 -7.63 7.41 7.45
N ALA A 72 -7.88 6.47 8.37
CA ALA A 72 -6.98 6.22 9.49
C ALA A 72 -5.58 5.77 9.03
N ILE A 73 -5.50 4.90 8.00
CA ILE A 73 -4.24 4.46 7.41
C ILE A 73 -3.49 5.64 6.78
N GLN A 74 -4.18 6.60 6.17
CA GLN A 74 -3.56 7.75 5.51
C GLN A 74 -3.06 8.80 6.52
N GLN A 75 -3.85 9.05 7.57
CA GLN A 75 -3.60 10.13 8.52
C GLN A 75 -2.68 9.74 9.67
N HIS A 76 -2.61 8.44 10.02
CA HIS A 76 -1.86 7.98 11.17
C HIS A 76 -0.74 7.01 10.78
N GLN A 77 0.43 7.18 11.40
CA GLN A 77 1.57 6.27 11.22
C GLN A 77 1.28 4.88 11.80
N VAL A 78 0.52 4.83 12.90
CA VAL A 78 0.15 3.60 13.60
C VAL A 78 -1.34 3.65 13.90
N ILE A 79 -2.04 2.56 13.59
CA ILE A 79 -3.45 2.36 13.95
C ILE A 79 -3.62 1.01 14.61
N ILE A 80 -4.57 0.92 15.55
CA ILE A 80 -4.96 -0.33 16.19
C ILE A 80 -6.35 -0.67 15.69
N VAL A 81 -6.50 -1.84 15.07
CA VAL A 81 -7.80 -2.33 14.56
C VAL A 81 -8.21 -3.54 15.39
N ALA A 82 -9.23 -3.37 16.21
CA ALA A 82 -9.84 -4.43 17.01
C ALA A 82 -11.14 -4.92 16.37
N GLY A 83 -11.45 -6.20 16.56
CA GLY A 83 -12.71 -6.81 16.14
C GLY A 83 -12.69 -8.30 16.44
N GLU A 84 -13.85 -8.94 16.46
CA GLU A 84 -13.98 -10.37 16.76
C GLU A 84 -13.34 -11.29 15.70
N THR A 85 -13.04 -12.53 16.07
CA THR A 85 -12.61 -13.55 15.11
C THR A 85 -13.71 -13.76 14.06
N GLY A 86 -13.35 -13.88 12.79
CA GLY A 86 -14.32 -14.00 11.70
C GLY A 86 -14.76 -12.68 11.08
N SER A 87 -14.43 -11.54 11.68
CA SER A 87 -14.81 -10.20 11.17
C SER A 87 -14.17 -9.80 9.83
N GLY A 88 -13.34 -10.66 9.22
CA GLY A 88 -12.67 -10.41 7.94
C GLY A 88 -11.33 -9.65 8.01
N LYS A 89 -10.82 -9.32 9.20
CA LYS A 89 -9.58 -8.51 9.36
C LYS A 89 -8.40 -9.03 8.53
N THR A 90 -8.11 -10.32 8.67
CA THR A 90 -6.94 -10.95 8.07
C THR A 90 -6.99 -10.96 6.54
N THR A 91 -8.17 -11.06 5.93
CA THR A 91 -8.33 -11.14 4.47
C THR A 91 -8.56 -9.76 3.83
N GLN A 92 -9.28 -8.86 4.50
CA GLN A 92 -9.67 -7.57 3.92
C GLN A 92 -8.72 -6.42 4.26
N LEU A 93 -8.07 -6.39 5.44
CA LEU A 93 -7.18 -5.26 5.79
C LEU A 93 -6.01 -5.05 4.82
N PRO A 94 -5.35 -6.10 4.27
CA PRO A 94 -4.32 -5.90 3.24
C PRO A 94 -4.87 -5.21 1.98
N GLN A 95 -6.09 -5.58 1.56
CA GLN A 95 -6.77 -4.99 0.41
C GLN A 95 -7.19 -3.54 0.68
N ILE A 96 -7.72 -3.26 1.88
CA ILE A 96 -8.03 -1.89 2.34
C ILE A 96 -6.76 -1.03 2.39
N ALA A 97 -5.62 -1.59 2.83
CA ALA A 97 -4.34 -0.89 2.82
C ALA A 97 -3.88 -0.56 1.38
N MET A 98 -4.07 -1.46 0.42
CA MET A 98 -3.82 -1.17 -1.00
C MET A 98 -4.72 -0.05 -1.52
N LEU A 99 -6.02 -0.06 -1.20
CA LEU A 99 -6.96 1.01 -1.53
C LEU A 99 -6.54 2.36 -0.91
N ALA A 100 -5.93 2.32 0.27
CA ALA A 100 -5.35 3.51 0.92
C ALA A 100 -4.04 4.00 0.28
N GLY A 101 -3.56 3.34 -0.79
CA GLY A 101 -2.33 3.68 -1.51
C GLY A 101 -1.06 3.00 -0.98
N ARG A 102 -1.18 2.07 -0.03
CA ARG A 102 -0.03 1.28 0.43
C ARG A 102 0.39 0.27 -0.64
N GLY A 103 1.66 -0.12 -0.63
CA GLY A 103 2.23 -0.99 -1.67
C GLY A 103 2.59 -0.29 -2.99
N ALA A 104 2.16 0.95 -3.22
CA ALA A 104 2.47 1.66 -4.48
C ALA A 104 3.96 2.02 -4.59
N THR A 105 4.56 2.44 -3.48
CA THR A 105 5.97 2.85 -3.40
C THR A 105 6.88 1.78 -2.78
N GLY A 106 6.34 0.63 -2.38
CA GLY A 106 7.01 -0.38 -1.56
C GLY A 106 6.23 -1.69 -1.47
N MET A 107 6.36 -2.43 -0.38
CA MET A 107 5.62 -3.68 -0.15
C MET A 107 4.71 -3.55 1.07
N ILE A 108 3.62 -4.31 1.08
CA ILE A 108 2.79 -4.51 2.28
C ILE A 108 3.22 -5.83 2.91
N GLY A 109 3.75 -5.75 4.13
CA GLY A 109 4.05 -6.93 4.94
C GLY A 109 2.82 -7.37 5.73
N HIS A 110 2.29 -8.55 5.43
CA HIS A 110 1.23 -9.15 6.23
C HIS A 110 1.79 -10.33 7.02
N THR A 111 1.91 -10.16 8.34
CA THR A 111 2.49 -11.18 9.22
C THR A 111 1.41 -12.01 9.89
N GLN A 112 1.67 -13.30 10.04
CA GLN A 112 0.80 -14.25 10.74
C GLN A 112 1.65 -15.09 11.69
N PRO A 113 1.19 -15.36 12.92
CA PRO A 113 1.95 -16.13 13.90
C PRO A 113 2.12 -17.61 13.49
N ARG A 114 1.29 -18.12 12.57
CA ARG A 114 1.31 -19.51 12.11
C ARG A 114 1.59 -19.57 10.60
N ARG A 115 2.57 -20.38 10.21
CA ARG A 115 2.96 -20.58 8.80
C ARG A 115 1.81 -21.05 7.89
N LEU A 116 0.99 -21.99 8.38
CA LEU A 116 -0.17 -22.49 7.62
C LEU A 116 -1.21 -21.38 7.39
N ALA A 117 -1.46 -20.55 8.39
CA ALA A 117 -2.35 -19.40 8.25
C ALA A 117 -1.79 -18.38 7.24
N ALA A 118 -0.49 -18.08 7.30
CA ALA A 118 0.16 -17.20 6.33
C ALA A 118 -0.06 -17.66 4.88
N ARG A 119 0.18 -18.95 4.60
CA ARG A 119 0.01 -19.53 3.25
C ARG A 119 -1.45 -19.56 2.78
N SER A 120 -2.36 -19.98 3.66
CA SER A 120 -3.79 -20.04 3.33
C SER A 120 -4.36 -18.64 3.07
N VAL A 121 -3.99 -17.66 3.89
CA VAL A 121 -4.41 -16.27 3.73
C VAL A 121 -3.82 -15.66 2.46
N SER A 122 -2.54 -15.90 2.15
CA SER A 122 -1.93 -15.37 0.92
C SER A 122 -2.63 -15.90 -0.33
N GLN A 123 -2.95 -17.20 -0.37
CA GLN A 123 -3.64 -17.80 -1.49
C GLN A 123 -5.07 -17.25 -1.64
N ARG A 124 -5.80 -17.13 -0.52
CA ARG A 124 -7.13 -16.53 -0.53
C ARG A 124 -7.13 -15.08 -0.99
N ILE A 125 -6.17 -14.27 -0.54
CA ILE A 125 -6.05 -12.87 -0.98
C ILE A 125 -5.75 -12.83 -2.49
N ALA A 126 -4.86 -13.68 -3.00
CA ALA A 126 -4.57 -13.76 -4.43
C ALA A 126 -5.85 -14.04 -5.24
N GLU A 127 -6.63 -15.05 -4.83
CA GLU A 127 -7.92 -15.39 -5.45
C GLU A 127 -8.91 -14.21 -5.39
N GLU A 128 -9.04 -13.53 -4.24
CA GLU A 128 -9.95 -12.39 -4.06
C GLU A 128 -9.56 -11.17 -4.93
N VAL A 129 -8.26 -10.94 -5.18
CA VAL A 129 -7.80 -9.84 -6.05
C VAL A 129 -7.64 -10.23 -7.53
N GLY A 130 -7.92 -11.49 -7.88
CA GLY A 130 -7.85 -11.99 -9.26
C GLY A 130 -6.43 -12.34 -9.73
N GLU A 131 -5.52 -12.61 -8.81
CA GLU A 131 -4.15 -13.07 -9.06
C GLU A 131 -4.03 -14.57 -8.77
N LYS A 132 -3.08 -15.28 -9.42
CA LYS A 132 -2.84 -16.72 -9.23
C LYS A 132 -1.56 -16.98 -8.45
#